data_AF-A0A5M4D5Z3-F1
#
_entry.id   AF-A0A5M4D5Z3-F1
#
_cell.length_a   1.000
_cell.length_b   1.000
_cell.length_c   1.000
_cell.angle_alpha   90.00
_cell.angle_beta   90.00
_cell.angle_gamma   90.00
#
_symmetry.space_group_name_H-M   'P 1'
#
loop_
_entity.id
_entity.type
_entity.pdbx_description
1 polymer ?
#
loop_
_entity_poly.entity_id
_entity_poly.type
_entity_poly.pdbx_seq_one_letter_code
_entity_poly.pdbx_strand_id
1 'polypeptide(L)'
;MAGGSQRGHKLAVGRLWKSPRTSRPAPKYTSKTACFPRVTVDPVVAGSSPVRLASINLAESVGYGHPRMVRGAARNEISAVRAPRSRFREAAPMPKTPGYRKRHDRNQAIVTLTDAVTKKRRDYWLGVPGSPESRELYHRVIAEWEANGRRLIDPDFEKPGDGGGDGITITDLCARFWRARAEYLNENERGHCKALIRLLRRAYGSTPAAAFGPRRLQRLRDDMIREDPDNGRRGWGVTYTNAQVRRLCRIFKWAAAQELVSASVRVELLAVDPLKPGRCEARVGRVVKPVPVEVVEQTLPFMASPVAAAVRIQLLTGARPDEVLSLRPCDIETDRQDGVWAVRPGRHKTQYMGHDRVLFLGPKAQAVLGPFLDRPATEYLFSPAEADAERRAARAAARKTPLSCGNRAGTNCKAEPKKTAGERYDARSYYRAVQYACDVAFPPAPPLAKRDDETREQWRRRLAKTGLKADLDAWRKDHRWFPYQLRHTAATLYRREHGLEASALVLGHASARVTDAVYAERDQTKVAEIMRRVG
;
A
#
# COMPACT_ATOMS: atom_id res chain seq x y z
N MET A 1 57.52 -48.17 38.13
CA MET A 1 58.90 -48.44 37.68
C MET A 1 59.31 -47.34 36.72
N ALA A 2 60.44 -46.68 37.03
CA ALA A 2 61.23 -45.71 36.24
C ALA A 2 60.48 -44.58 35.47
N GLY A 3 60.75 -43.29 35.61
CA GLY A 3 61.85 -42.56 36.25
C GLY A 3 62.20 -41.31 35.40
N GLY A 4 62.33 -40.14 36.05
CA GLY A 4 63.02 -38.93 35.57
C GLY A 4 62.20 -37.99 34.65
N SER A 5 62.34 -36.66 34.66
CA SER A 5 63.15 -35.69 35.42
C SER A 5 62.59 -34.31 35.02
N GLN A 6 61.91 -33.56 35.89
CA GLN A 6 62.38 -32.37 36.63
C GLN A 6 63.11 -31.23 35.88
N ARG A 7 62.60 -30.01 36.17
CA ARG A 7 63.20 -28.63 36.12
C ARG A 7 63.25 -27.95 34.75
N GLY A 8 62.93 -26.66 34.59
CA GLY A 8 62.71 -25.55 35.53
C GLY A 8 63.44 -24.29 35.01
N HIS A 9 62.90 -23.09 35.32
CA HIS A 9 63.49 -21.73 35.17
C HIS A 9 63.52 -21.11 33.77
N LYS A 10 63.48 -19.77 33.56
CA LYS A 10 63.13 -18.53 34.30
C LYS A 10 63.23 -17.39 33.24
N LEU A 11 62.33 -16.41 33.35
CA LEU A 11 62.48 -14.94 33.17
C LEU A 11 63.64 -14.33 32.33
N ALA A 12 63.29 -13.41 31.41
CA ALA A 12 63.89 -12.06 31.16
C ALA A 12 63.13 -11.39 29.98
N VAL A 13 62.35 -10.31 30.09
CA VAL A 13 62.65 -8.85 30.23
C VAL A 13 63.72 -8.32 29.26
N GLY A 14 63.35 -7.44 28.33
CA GLY A 14 64.32 -6.65 27.54
C GLY A 14 63.79 -5.75 26.40
N ARG A 15 63.38 -4.51 26.76
CA ARG A 15 63.63 -3.19 26.12
C ARG A 15 63.48 -2.95 24.59
N LEU A 16 62.54 -2.02 24.27
CA LEU A 16 62.74 -0.68 23.66
C LEU A 16 63.89 -0.41 22.65
N TRP A 17 63.52 0.06 21.45
CA TRP A 17 64.11 1.15 20.61
C TRP A 17 63.64 0.94 19.15
N LYS A 18 63.53 1.89 18.21
CA LYS A 18 63.56 3.35 18.12
C LYS A 18 63.02 3.67 16.71
N SER A 19 62.38 4.83 16.52
CA SER A 19 62.06 5.41 15.21
C SER A 19 63.33 5.82 14.43
N PRO A 20 63.24 6.00 13.10
CA PRO A 20 63.67 7.28 12.55
C PRO A 20 62.74 7.90 11.49
N ARG A 21 62.72 9.24 11.49
CA ARG A 21 62.20 10.15 10.47
C ARG A 21 63.21 10.33 9.32
N THR A 22 62.71 10.61 8.12
CA THR A 22 63.22 11.56 7.08
C THR A 22 62.13 11.59 5.97
N SER A 23 61.49 12.66 5.49
CA SER A 23 61.76 14.04 5.07
C SER A 23 61.92 14.24 3.54
N ARG A 24 60.80 14.64 2.90
CA ARG A 24 60.62 15.56 1.72
C ARG A 24 61.13 15.12 0.32
N PRO A 25 60.71 15.77 -0.82
CA PRO A 25 59.93 17.02 -0.99
C PRO A 25 58.75 16.99 -2.01
N ALA A 26 58.03 18.12 -2.07
CA ALA A 26 56.94 18.47 -3.00
C ALA A 26 57.45 19.16 -4.29
N PRO A 27 56.61 19.29 -5.35
CA PRO A 27 56.77 20.32 -6.36
C PRO A 27 55.73 21.44 -6.22
N LYS A 28 56.22 22.67 -6.39
CA LYS A 28 55.46 23.93 -6.57
C LYS A 28 55.00 24.04 -8.02
N TYR A 29 53.81 24.57 -8.27
CA TYR A 29 53.51 25.28 -9.51
C TYR A 29 52.64 26.52 -9.23
N THR A 30 52.86 27.50 -10.09
CA THR A 30 52.73 28.94 -9.90
C THR A 30 51.35 29.50 -10.24
N SER A 31 51.08 30.65 -9.62
CA SER A 31 49.95 31.54 -9.84
C SER A 31 49.87 32.09 -11.27
N LYS A 32 48.66 32.11 -11.84
CA LYS A 32 48.25 33.12 -12.83
C LYS A 32 46.89 33.68 -12.46
N THR A 33 46.91 34.97 -12.15
CA THR A 33 45.79 35.89 -11.98
C THR A 33 45.06 36.05 -13.31
N ALA A 34 43.73 35.91 -13.29
CA ALA A 34 42.86 36.45 -14.32
C ALA A 34 41.62 37.06 -13.64
N CYS A 35 41.31 38.27 -14.10
CA CYS A 35 40.43 39.24 -13.48
C CYS A 35 39.10 39.31 -14.26
N PHE A 36 37.99 39.46 -13.51
CA PHE A 36 36.64 39.96 -13.89
C PHE A 36 35.70 39.10 -14.78
N PRO A 37 34.35 39.30 -14.72
CA PRO A 37 33.61 40.31 -13.94
C PRO A 37 32.55 39.78 -12.95
N ARG A 38 32.24 40.66 -12.00
CA ARG A 38 31.07 40.66 -11.11
C ARG A 38 29.78 40.52 -11.90
N VAL A 39 28.93 39.57 -11.52
CA VAL A 39 27.49 39.64 -11.80
C VAL A 39 26.85 40.31 -10.60
N THR A 40 26.32 41.50 -10.85
CA THR A 40 25.51 42.31 -9.94
C THR A 40 24.23 41.59 -9.57
N VAL A 41 23.87 41.74 -8.30
CA VAL A 41 22.62 41.32 -7.68
C VAL A 41 21.60 42.40 -7.97
N ASP A 42 20.47 42.05 -8.58
CA ASP A 42 19.25 42.87 -8.52
C ASP A 42 18.16 42.10 -7.76
N PRO A 43 17.68 42.61 -6.61
CA PRO A 43 16.54 42.08 -5.89
C PRO A 43 15.25 42.74 -6.40
N VAL A 44 14.34 41.95 -6.99
CA VAL A 44 12.94 42.39 -7.14
C VAL A 44 12.12 41.72 -6.05
N VAL A 45 11.85 42.51 -5.01
CA VAL A 45 10.81 42.30 -4.00
C VAL A 45 9.62 43.18 -4.37
N ALA A 46 8.47 42.57 -4.65
CA ALA A 46 7.11 43.12 -4.50
C ALA A 46 6.12 41.96 -4.78
N GLY A 47 5.10 41.66 -3.98
CA GLY A 47 4.63 42.28 -2.76
C GLY A 47 3.77 41.28 -1.97
N SER A 48 3.78 41.49 -0.67
CA SER A 48 2.89 40.87 0.31
C SER A 48 1.51 41.50 0.23
N SER A 49 0.45 40.71 0.12
CA SER A 49 -0.91 41.14 0.47
C SER A 49 -1.32 40.47 1.77
N PRO A 50 -1.64 41.23 2.84
CA PRO A 50 -2.13 40.68 4.08
C PRO A 50 -3.63 40.95 4.28
N VAL A 51 -4.25 40.07 5.09
CA VAL A 51 -5.48 40.27 5.90
C VAL A 51 -6.84 40.29 5.19
N ARG A 52 -7.69 39.29 5.48
CA ARG A 52 -8.87 39.50 6.35
C ARG A 52 -9.46 38.18 6.88
N LEU A 53 -9.25 37.98 8.17
CA LEU A 53 -10.12 37.22 9.07
C LEU A 53 -11.49 37.92 9.13
N ALA A 54 -12.57 37.16 8.96
CA ALA A 54 -13.91 37.57 9.36
C ALA A 54 -14.39 36.59 10.42
N SER A 55 -14.34 37.05 11.67
CA SER A 55 -14.95 36.43 12.83
C SER A 55 -16.45 36.72 12.83
N ILE A 56 -17.23 35.65 12.96
CA ILE A 56 -18.38 35.44 13.85
C ILE A 56 -19.07 36.70 14.40
N ASN A 57 -20.38 36.82 14.15
CA ASN A 57 -21.33 37.14 15.23
C ASN A 57 -22.73 36.57 14.99
N LEU A 58 -23.24 36.01 16.09
CA LEU A 58 -24.61 35.56 16.36
C LEU A 58 -25.62 36.71 16.25
N ALA A 59 -26.84 36.40 15.83
CA ALA A 59 -28.06 36.91 16.45
C ALA A 59 -29.24 35.96 16.19
N GLU A 60 -29.95 35.65 17.27
CA GLU A 60 -31.15 34.83 17.39
C GLU A 60 -32.39 35.53 16.79
N SER A 61 -33.38 34.77 16.34
CA SER A 61 -34.72 34.72 17.00
C SER A 61 -35.80 34.01 16.15
N VAL A 62 -36.34 32.92 16.73
CA VAL A 62 -37.76 32.55 16.91
C VAL A 62 -38.76 32.56 15.73
N GLY A 63 -39.48 31.44 15.54
CA GLY A 63 -40.79 31.43 14.86
C GLY A 63 -41.37 30.04 14.59
N TYR A 64 -42.35 29.63 15.40
CA TYR A 64 -43.10 28.36 15.38
C TYR A 64 -43.96 28.10 14.13
N GLY A 65 -44.30 26.83 13.86
CA GLY A 65 -45.57 26.49 13.18
C GLY A 65 -45.61 25.15 12.44
N HIS A 66 -46.10 24.10 13.10
CA HIS A 66 -46.56 22.84 12.49
C HIS A 66 -48.09 22.93 12.24
N PRO A 67 -48.68 22.19 11.27
CA PRO A 67 -49.56 21.10 11.71
C PRO A 67 -49.69 19.86 10.80
N ARG A 68 -49.84 18.73 11.52
CA ARG A 68 -50.58 17.46 11.37
C ARG A 68 -51.30 17.03 10.06
N MET A 69 -51.07 15.74 9.77
CA MET A 69 -51.89 14.64 9.21
C MET A 69 -53.41 14.82 9.01
N VAL A 70 -53.99 14.09 8.02
CA VAL A 70 -54.98 12.99 8.18
C VAL A 70 -55.18 12.20 6.86
N ARG A 71 -55.51 10.90 7.00
CA ARG A 71 -55.75 9.82 6.00
C ARG A 71 -57.12 9.91 5.30
N GLY A 72 -57.29 9.21 4.16
CA GLY A 72 -58.61 8.73 3.69
C GLY A 72 -58.58 8.07 2.31
N ALA A 73 -59.15 6.87 2.19
CA ALA A 73 -59.19 6.01 1.00
C ALA A 73 -60.62 5.92 0.42
N ALA A 74 -60.79 5.57 -0.87
CA ALA A 74 -61.90 4.75 -1.39
C ALA A 74 -61.81 4.48 -2.91
N ARG A 75 -62.32 3.32 -3.32
CA ARG A 75 -62.46 2.75 -4.69
C ARG A 75 -63.83 3.11 -5.31
N ASN A 76 -63.98 3.00 -6.64
CA ASN A 76 -65.01 2.15 -7.28
C ASN A 76 -64.91 2.10 -8.83
N GLU A 77 -65.31 0.95 -9.37
CA GLU A 77 -65.43 0.53 -10.78
C GLU A 77 -66.78 0.94 -11.40
N ILE A 78 -66.92 0.85 -12.74
CA ILE A 78 -68.04 0.20 -13.49
C ILE A 78 -67.83 0.31 -15.03
N SER A 79 -68.38 -0.67 -15.74
CA SER A 79 -68.13 -1.23 -17.09
C SER A 79 -68.78 -0.54 -18.32
N ALA A 80 -68.44 -1.09 -19.51
CA ALA A 80 -68.60 -0.64 -20.90
C ALA A 80 -69.91 -0.99 -21.65
N VAL A 81 -70.22 -0.32 -22.79
CA VAL A 81 -70.94 -0.83 -24.01
C VAL A 81 -70.50 -0.03 -25.28
N ARG A 82 -70.65 -0.58 -26.51
CA ARG A 82 -69.93 -0.27 -27.78
C ARG A 82 -70.84 -0.05 -29.03
N ALA A 83 -70.41 0.87 -29.93
CA ALA A 83 -70.54 0.97 -31.44
C ALA A 83 -71.90 1.31 -32.14
N PRO A 84 -72.00 1.75 -33.45
CA PRO A 84 -70.99 1.95 -34.54
C PRO A 84 -71.10 3.18 -35.53
N ARG A 85 -69.98 3.50 -36.23
CA ARG A 85 -69.68 3.94 -37.66
C ARG A 85 -70.60 4.93 -38.46
N SER A 86 -70.12 5.96 -39.19
CA SER A 86 -69.38 5.93 -40.48
C SER A 86 -68.76 7.33 -40.86
N ARG A 87 -67.47 7.42 -41.20
CA ARG A 87 -66.82 7.68 -42.52
C ARG A 87 -67.16 9.00 -43.27
N PHE A 88 -66.31 10.01 -43.11
CA PHE A 88 -65.83 10.88 -44.19
C PHE A 88 -64.31 10.70 -44.35
N ARG A 89 -63.85 10.48 -45.58
CA ARG A 89 -62.43 10.47 -46.00
C ARG A 89 -62.20 11.79 -46.72
N GLU A 90 -61.25 12.59 -46.23
CA GLU A 90 -60.08 13.12 -46.96
C GLU A 90 -59.62 14.51 -46.50
N ALA A 91 -58.50 14.50 -45.79
CA ALA A 91 -57.35 15.36 -46.03
C ALA A 91 -56.13 14.45 -45.83
N ALA A 92 -55.16 14.43 -46.76
CA ALA A 92 -53.93 13.66 -46.58
C ALA A 92 -53.24 14.14 -45.28
N PRO A 93 -53.12 13.30 -44.24
CA PRO A 93 -52.75 13.80 -42.93
C PRO A 93 -51.30 14.26 -42.93
N MET A 94 -51.05 15.45 -42.36
CA MET A 94 -49.73 15.81 -41.85
C MET A 94 -49.17 14.60 -41.09
N PRO A 95 -47.95 14.13 -41.40
CA PRO A 95 -47.42 12.90 -40.86
C PRO A 95 -47.32 13.02 -39.34
N LYS A 96 -48.26 12.39 -38.63
CA LYS A 96 -48.34 12.43 -37.17
C LYS A 96 -47.02 11.94 -36.59
N THR A 97 -46.40 12.74 -35.73
CA THR A 97 -45.24 12.32 -34.95
C THR A 97 -45.60 11.02 -34.22
N PRO A 98 -44.83 9.94 -34.39
CA PRO A 98 -45.14 8.66 -33.78
C PRO A 98 -45.25 8.76 -32.25
N GLY A 99 -46.37 8.30 -31.71
CA GLY A 99 -46.71 8.48 -30.30
C GLY A 99 -45.98 7.51 -29.37
N TYR A 100 -45.47 8.03 -28.27
CA TYR A 100 -44.98 7.26 -27.13
C TYR A 100 -46.14 6.49 -26.48
N ARG A 101 -46.05 5.16 -26.39
CA ARG A 101 -47.12 4.33 -25.81
C ARG A 101 -46.59 3.27 -24.86
N LYS A 102 -47.33 3.01 -23.78
CA LYS A 102 -47.09 1.86 -22.91
C LYS A 102 -47.74 0.62 -23.51
N ARG A 103 -47.02 -0.50 -23.53
CA ARG A 103 -47.60 -1.79 -23.94
C ARG A 103 -48.53 -2.32 -22.84
N HIS A 104 -49.62 -2.97 -23.24
CA HIS A 104 -50.62 -3.45 -22.29
C HIS A 104 -50.18 -4.71 -21.51
N ASP A 105 -49.32 -5.54 -22.13
CA ASP A 105 -48.90 -6.83 -21.58
C ASP A 105 -47.65 -6.77 -20.71
N ARG A 106 -46.87 -5.68 -20.78
CA ARG A 106 -45.61 -5.50 -20.05
C ARG A 106 -45.45 -4.04 -19.62
N ASN A 107 -44.79 -3.80 -18.49
CA ASN A 107 -44.47 -2.46 -18.02
C ASN A 107 -43.31 -1.83 -18.83
N GLN A 108 -43.51 -1.68 -20.13
CA GLN A 108 -42.50 -1.27 -21.10
C GLN A 108 -43.10 -0.26 -22.07
N ALA A 109 -42.39 0.84 -22.32
CA ALA A 109 -42.77 1.84 -23.28
C ALA A 109 -42.19 1.51 -24.65
N ILE A 110 -42.96 1.82 -25.68
CA ILE A 110 -42.61 1.57 -27.07
C ILE A 110 -43.04 2.75 -27.95
N VAL A 111 -42.40 2.88 -29.10
CA VAL A 111 -42.85 3.75 -30.20
C VAL A 111 -42.81 2.97 -31.51
N THR A 112 -43.84 3.11 -32.34
CA THR A 112 -43.92 2.40 -33.62
C THR A 112 -43.61 3.35 -34.77
N LEU A 113 -42.47 3.17 -35.42
CA LEU A 113 -42.08 3.97 -36.59
C LEU A 113 -42.48 3.26 -37.88
N THR A 114 -42.66 4.04 -38.95
CA THR A 114 -43.05 3.52 -40.28
C THR A 114 -42.05 4.02 -41.30
N ASP A 115 -41.54 3.13 -42.15
CA ASP A 115 -40.62 3.48 -43.22
C ASP A 115 -41.34 4.25 -44.34
N ALA A 116 -40.82 5.41 -44.73
CA ALA A 116 -41.42 6.21 -45.79
C ALA A 116 -41.32 5.57 -47.19
N VAL A 117 -40.29 4.75 -47.46
CA VAL A 117 -39.99 4.14 -48.76
C VAL A 117 -40.57 2.73 -48.84
N THR A 118 -40.26 1.87 -47.86
CA THR A 118 -40.68 0.46 -47.87
C THR A 118 -42.06 0.23 -47.25
N LYS A 119 -42.66 1.26 -46.62
CA LYS A 119 -43.94 1.24 -45.90
C LYS A 119 -44.04 0.23 -44.75
N LYS A 120 -42.93 -0.42 -44.36
CA LYS A 120 -42.87 -1.36 -43.24
C LYS A 120 -42.99 -0.61 -41.90
N ARG A 121 -43.57 -1.25 -40.88
CA ARG A 121 -43.73 -0.68 -39.54
C ARG A 121 -42.92 -1.48 -38.53
N ARG A 122 -42.33 -0.81 -37.54
CA ARG A 122 -41.52 -1.45 -36.50
C ARG A 122 -41.69 -0.79 -35.13
N ASP A 123 -41.74 -1.62 -34.09
CA ASP A 123 -41.78 -1.19 -32.70
C ASP A 123 -40.36 -1.06 -32.14
N TYR A 124 -40.08 0.07 -31.47
CA TYR A 124 -38.84 0.34 -30.73
C TYR A 124 -39.15 0.42 -29.23
N TRP A 125 -38.30 -0.18 -28.42
CA TRP A 125 -38.48 -0.40 -26.98
C TRP A 125 -37.70 0.64 -26.18
N LEU A 126 -38.42 1.44 -25.40
CA LEU A 126 -37.87 2.66 -24.81
C LEU A 126 -37.46 2.50 -23.33
N GLY A 127 -37.91 1.45 -22.66
CA GLY A 127 -37.66 1.24 -21.23
C GLY A 127 -38.92 1.31 -20.39
N VAL A 128 -38.77 1.59 -19.09
CA VAL A 128 -39.88 1.67 -18.14
C VAL A 128 -40.77 2.87 -18.48
N PRO A 129 -42.09 2.70 -18.63
CA PRO A 129 -42.98 3.78 -19.04
C PRO A 129 -42.95 4.99 -18.11
N GLY A 130 -42.57 6.14 -18.65
CA GLY A 130 -42.62 7.43 -17.95
C GLY A 130 -41.33 7.78 -17.23
N SER A 131 -40.29 6.94 -17.33
CA SER A 131 -38.97 7.26 -16.80
C SER A 131 -38.29 8.37 -17.64
N PRO A 132 -37.43 9.21 -17.03
CA PRO A 132 -36.64 10.20 -17.77
C PRO A 132 -35.84 9.58 -18.92
N GLU A 133 -35.25 8.41 -18.69
CA GLU A 133 -34.42 7.68 -19.65
C GLU A 133 -35.26 7.19 -20.85
N SER A 134 -36.49 6.71 -20.60
CA SER A 134 -37.40 6.27 -21.66
C SER A 134 -37.92 7.43 -22.51
N ARG A 135 -38.11 8.61 -21.91
CA ARG A 135 -38.49 9.84 -22.63
C ARG A 135 -37.32 10.42 -23.41
N GLU A 136 -36.11 10.40 -22.85
CA GLU A 136 -34.91 10.86 -23.56
C GLU A 136 -34.63 9.95 -24.78
N LEU A 137 -34.74 8.63 -24.61
CA LEU A 137 -34.58 7.68 -25.71
C LEU A 137 -35.68 7.85 -26.77
N TYR A 138 -36.92 8.15 -26.38
CA TYR A 138 -38.00 8.50 -27.31
C TYR A 138 -37.65 9.71 -28.18
N HIS A 139 -37.21 10.81 -27.56
CA HIS A 139 -36.85 12.01 -28.30
C HIS A 139 -35.65 11.78 -29.24
N ARG A 140 -34.65 11.00 -28.80
CA ARG A 140 -33.50 10.62 -29.63
C ARG A 140 -33.90 9.80 -30.85
N VAL A 141 -34.74 8.77 -30.66
CA VAL A 141 -35.23 7.89 -31.72
C VAL A 141 -36.07 8.66 -32.76
N ILE A 142 -36.91 9.60 -32.32
CA ILE A 142 -37.72 10.41 -33.24
C ILE A 142 -36.86 11.38 -34.05
N ALA A 143 -35.93 12.08 -33.41
CA ALA A 143 -35.06 13.05 -34.08
C ALA A 143 -34.21 12.39 -35.17
N GLU A 144 -33.68 11.20 -34.91
CA GLU A 144 -32.85 10.47 -35.87
C GLU A 144 -33.66 9.84 -37.02
N TRP A 145 -34.88 9.38 -36.74
CA TRP A 145 -35.80 8.89 -37.77
C TRP A 145 -36.19 10.02 -38.73
N GLU A 146 -36.44 11.23 -38.21
CA GLU A 146 -36.73 12.39 -39.04
C GLU A 146 -35.49 12.85 -39.83
N ALA A 147 -34.31 12.88 -39.22
CA ALA A 147 -33.05 13.22 -39.88
C ALA A 147 -32.70 12.25 -41.04
N ASN A 148 -33.03 10.97 -40.90
CA ASN A 148 -32.83 9.93 -41.92
C ASN A 148 -33.94 9.90 -43.00
N GLY A 149 -34.72 10.98 -43.14
CA GLY A 149 -35.78 11.08 -44.14
C GLY A 149 -36.93 10.10 -43.89
N ARG A 150 -37.23 9.79 -42.61
CA ARG A 150 -38.28 8.87 -42.16
C ARG A 150 -38.12 7.43 -42.62
N ARG A 151 -36.88 6.99 -42.82
CA ARG A 151 -36.52 5.58 -42.99
C ARG A 151 -36.35 4.92 -41.63
N LEU A 152 -36.74 3.65 -41.49
CA LEU A 152 -36.57 2.93 -40.23
C LEU A 152 -35.09 2.87 -39.82
N ILE A 153 -34.83 3.14 -38.55
CA ILE A 153 -33.47 3.09 -37.96
C ILE A 153 -33.11 1.63 -37.66
N ASP A 154 -31.85 1.26 -37.80
CA ASP A 154 -31.37 -0.11 -37.56
C ASP A 154 -31.81 -0.64 -36.17
N PRO A 155 -32.22 -1.92 -36.02
CA PRO A 155 -32.41 -2.60 -34.72
C PRO A 155 -31.35 -2.28 -33.67
N ASP A 156 -30.11 -2.06 -34.10
CA ASP A 156 -28.96 -1.83 -33.25
C ASP A 156 -28.86 -0.39 -32.73
N PHE A 157 -29.80 0.49 -33.07
CA PHE A 157 -29.92 1.83 -32.48
C PHE A 157 -30.36 1.83 -31.01
N GLU A 158 -31.02 0.75 -30.57
CA GLU A 158 -31.27 0.47 -29.15
C GLU A 158 -29.98 0.01 -28.43
N LYS A 159 -28.88 -0.16 -29.16
CA LYS A 159 -27.59 -0.63 -28.64
C LYS A 159 -26.54 0.48 -28.71
N PRO A 160 -25.80 0.73 -27.62
CA PRO A 160 -24.71 1.69 -27.63
C PRO A 160 -23.50 1.14 -28.41
N GLY A 161 -23.22 1.74 -29.58
CA GLY A 161 -21.89 1.87 -30.19
C GLY A 161 -21.30 0.66 -30.91
N ASP A 162 -21.39 0.72 -32.23
CA ASP A 162 -20.71 0.03 -33.31
C ASP A 162 -19.16 0.09 -33.22
N GLY A 163 -18.61 -0.88 -32.49
CA GLY A 163 -17.48 -1.68 -32.97
C GLY A 163 -17.97 -3.12 -33.03
N GLY A 164 -17.68 -3.84 -34.12
CA GLY A 164 -18.24 -5.17 -34.44
C GLY A 164 -18.46 -6.11 -33.25
N GLY A 165 -19.55 -6.89 -33.34
CA GLY A 165 -20.00 -7.84 -32.33
C GLY A 165 -18.90 -8.77 -31.79
N ASP A 166 -19.15 -9.29 -30.58
CA ASP A 166 -18.29 -10.15 -29.74
C ASP A 166 -17.21 -9.46 -28.89
N GLY A 167 -17.30 -8.14 -28.71
CA GLY A 167 -16.50 -7.44 -27.70
C GLY A 167 -16.83 -7.92 -26.28
N ILE A 168 -15.89 -8.58 -25.61
CA ILE A 168 -16.08 -9.01 -24.22
C ILE A 168 -16.34 -7.82 -23.30
N THR A 169 -17.20 -7.99 -22.29
CA THR A 169 -17.40 -6.94 -21.28
C THR A 169 -16.17 -6.82 -20.37
N ILE A 170 -16.07 -5.72 -19.62
CA ILE A 170 -15.07 -5.58 -18.55
C ILE A 170 -15.17 -6.71 -17.52
N THR A 171 -16.38 -7.19 -17.21
CA THR A 171 -16.57 -8.33 -16.31
C THR A 171 -15.99 -9.61 -16.91
N ASP A 172 -16.26 -9.88 -18.19
CA ASP A 172 -15.74 -11.05 -18.89
C ASP A 172 -14.23 -10.99 -19.02
N LEU A 173 -13.67 -9.82 -19.35
CA LEU A 173 -12.24 -9.57 -19.39
C LEU A 173 -11.59 -9.87 -18.04
N CYS A 174 -12.15 -9.34 -16.95
CA CYS A 174 -11.62 -9.60 -15.61
C CYS A 174 -11.70 -11.08 -15.24
N ALA A 175 -12.78 -11.78 -15.59
CA ALA A 175 -12.96 -13.19 -15.30
C ALA A 175 -11.97 -14.06 -16.10
N ARG A 176 -11.80 -13.80 -17.41
CA ARG A 176 -10.83 -14.50 -18.26
C ARG A 176 -9.39 -14.25 -17.79
N PHE A 177 -9.03 -12.99 -17.50
CA PHE A 177 -7.73 -12.64 -16.93
C PHE A 177 -7.48 -13.36 -15.62
N TRP A 178 -8.47 -13.37 -14.72
CA TRP A 178 -8.35 -14.01 -13.42
C TRP A 178 -8.11 -15.52 -13.56
N ARG A 179 -8.89 -16.22 -14.38
CA ARG A 179 -8.68 -17.66 -14.64
C ARG A 179 -7.29 -17.94 -15.22
N ALA A 180 -6.84 -17.15 -16.19
CA ALA A 180 -5.58 -17.38 -16.89
C ALA A 180 -4.34 -16.98 -16.08
N ARG A 181 -4.43 -16.02 -15.15
CA ARG A 181 -3.26 -15.42 -14.50
C ARG A 181 -3.21 -15.60 -13.00
N ALA A 182 -4.32 -15.84 -12.31
CA ALA A 182 -4.33 -15.81 -10.84
C ALA A 182 -3.40 -16.84 -10.19
N GLU A 183 -3.20 -18.01 -10.80
CA GLU A 183 -2.28 -19.04 -10.27
C GLU A 183 -0.81 -18.64 -10.34
N TYR A 184 -0.43 -17.84 -11.35
CA TYR A 184 0.94 -17.33 -11.53
C TYR A 184 1.23 -16.07 -10.71
N LEU A 185 0.21 -15.46 -10.11
CA LEU A 185 0.36 -14.28 -9.26
C LEU A 185 0.70 -14.70 -7.83
N ASN A 186 1.67 -14.02 -7.23
CA ASN A 186 1.91 -14.18 -5.80
C ASN A 186 0.73 -13.64 -4.96
N GLU A 187 0.66 -14.02 -3.69
CA GLU A 187 -0.45 -13.68 -2.79
C GLU A 187 -0.77 -12.18 -2.74
N ASN A 188 0.27 -11.33 -2.66
CA ASN A 188 0.10 -9.89 -2.60
C ASN A 188 -0.46 -9.34 -3.92
N GLU A 189 0.05 -9.83 -5.05
CA GLU A 189 -0.46 -9.44 -6.37
C GLU A 189 -1.90 -9.90 -6.59
N ARG A 190 -2.26 -11.11 -6.15
CA ARG A 190 -3.65 -11.58 -6.14
C ARG A 190 -4.54 -10.64 -5.35
N GLY A 191 -4.14 -10.26 -4.14
CA GLY A 191 -4.89 -9.30 -3.31
C GLY A 191 -5.09 -7.95 -3.99
N HIS A 192 -4.02 -7.38 -4.56
CA HIS A 192 -4.07 -6.12 -5.28
C HIS A 192 -4.94 -6.19 -6.55
N CYS A 193 -4.83 -7.28 -7.33
CA CYS A 193 -5.67 -7.54 -8.50
C CYS A 193 -7.14 -7.64 -8.11
N LYS A 194 -7.48 -8.40 -7.04
CA LYS A 194 -8.86 -8.50 -6.54
C LYS A 194 -9.45 -7.14 -6.18
N ALA A 195 -8.68 -6.30 -5.48
CA ALA A 195 -9.14 -4.96 -5.11
C ALA A 195 -9.46 -4.10 -6.34
N LEU A 196 -8.60 -4.11 -7.35
CA LEU A 196 -8.82 -3.42 -8.62
C LEU A 196 -10.03 -3.97 -9.38
N ILE A 197 -10.11 -5.29 -9.57
CA ILE A 197 -11.18 -5.95 -10.31
C ILE A 197 -12.55 -5.67 -9.66
N ARG A 198 -12.64 -5.68 -8.32
CA ARG A 198 -13.89 -5.36 -7.62
C ARG A 198 -14.35 -3.93 -7.93
N LEU A 199 -13.45 -2.95 -7.83
CA LEU A 199 -13.79 -1.55 -8.13
C LEU A 199 -14.17 -1.37 -9.60
N LEU A 200 -13.38 -1.95 -10.51
CA LEU A 200 -13.61 -1.87 -11.95
C LEU A 200 -14.94 -2.50 -12.36
N ARG A 201 -15.29 -3.67 -11.80
CA ARG A 201 -16.57 -4.34 -12.07
C ARG A 201 -17.76 -3.55 -11.50
N ARG A 202 -17.64 -2.95 -10.32
CA ARG A 202 -18.69 -2.11 -9.72
C ARG A 202 -19.00 -0.91 -10.61
N ALA A 203 -17.98 -0.25 -11.14
CA ALA A 203 -18.15 0.99 -11.91
C ALA A 203 -18.43 0.77 -13.41
N TYR A 204 -17.81 -0.25 -14.03
CA TYR A 204 -17.82 -0.43 -15.48
C TYR A 204 -18.07 -1.88 -15.93
N GLY A 205 -18.63 -2.73 -15.06
CA GLY A 205 -18.72 -4.17 -15.31
C GLY A 205 -19.46 -4.57 -16.60
N SER A 206 -20.50 -3.84 -16.99
CA SER A 206 -21.28 -4.05 -18.22
C SER A 206 -20.73 -3.29 -19.44
N THR A 207 -19.70 -2.46 -19.26
CA THR A 207 -19.10 -1.71 -20.37
C THR A 207 -18.32 -2.68 -21.28
N PRO A 208 -18.44 -2.60 -22.62
CA PRO A 208 -17.55 -3.32 -23.52
C PRO A 208 -16.09 -2.96 -23.27
N ALA A 209 -15.19 -3.95 -23.22
CA ALA A 209 -13.78 -3.70 -22.93
C ALA A 209 -13.13 -2.77 -23.96
N ALA A 210 -13.54 -2.86 -25.24
CA ALA A 210 -13.08 -1.98 -26.30
C ALA A 210 -13.51 -0.51 -26.10
N ALA A 211 -14.63 -0.25 -25.41
CA ALA A 211 -15.13 1.09 -25.12
C ALA A 211 -14.55 1.69 -23.82
N PHE A 212 -13.64 0.98 -23.16
CA PHE A 212 -12.98 1.46 -21.94
C PHE A 212 -11.79 2.37 -22.27
N GLY A 213 -12.09 3.63 -22.57
CA GLY A 213 -11.08 4.63 -22.94
C GLY A 213 -10.53 5.50 -21.79
N PRO A 214 -9.64 6.45 -22.11
CA PRO A 214 -8.89 7.28 -21.14
C PRO A 214 -9.77 8.04 -20.14
N ARG A 215 -10.91 8.58 -20.58
CA ARG A 215 -11.84 9.33 -19.70
C ARG A 215 -12.45 8.44 -18.61
N ARG A 216 -12.78 7.18 -18.93
CA ARG A 216 -13.30 6.21 -17.95
C ARG A 216 -12.23 5.82 -16.95
N LEU A 217 -10.97 5.68 -17.40
CA LEU A 217 -9.84 5.47 -16.52
C LEU A 217 -9.60 6.66 -15.57
N GLN A 218 -9.70 7.90 -16.05
CA GLN A 218 -9.60 9.08 -15.20
C GLN A 218 -10.69 9.08 -14.11
N ARG A 219 -11.95 8.82 -14.48
CA ARG A 219 -13.06 8.70 -13.50
C ARG A 219 -12.85 7.55 -12.51
N LEU A 220 -12.44 6.37 -12.99
CA LEU A 220 -12.12 5.23 -12.12
C LEU A 220 -11.01 5.57 -11.13
N ARG A 221 -10.00 6.32 -11.59
CA ARG A 221 -8.89 6.80 -10.76
C ARG A 221 -9.36 7.78 -9.68
N ASP A 222 -10.36 8.59 -9.98
CA ASP A 222 -10.99 9.44 -8.97
C ASP A 222 -11.75 8.58 -7.93
N ASP A 223 -12.44 7.53 -8.37
CA ASP A 223 -13.09 6.57 -7.45
C ASP A 223 -12.08 5.80 -6.57
N MET A 224 -10.88 5.54 -7.09
CA MET A 224 -9.80 4.93 -6.31
C MET A 224 -9.40 5.79 -5.10
N ILE A 225 -9.30 7.11 -5.30
CA ILE A 225 -8.79 8.04 -4.30
C ILE A 225 -9.87 8.52 -3.33
N ARG A 226 -11.15 8.51 -3.74
CA ARG A 226 -12.27 8.83 -2.86
C ARG A 226 -12.47 7.75 -1.79
N GLU A 227 -12.93 8.20 -0.63
CA GLU A 227 -13.43 7.30 0.41
C GLU A 227 -14.76 6.69 -0.02
N ASP A 228 -14.99 5.44 0.34
CA ASP A 228 -16.21 4.70 0.05
C ASP A 228 -16.87 4.36 1.40
N PRO A 229 -17.73 5.28 1.92
CA PRO A 229 -18.30 5.18 3.26
C PRO A 229 -19.21 3.95 3.41
N ASP A 230 -19.90 3.55 2.34
CA ASP A 230 -20.78 2.37 2.33
C ASP A 230 -20.02 1.08 2.69
N ASN A 231 -18.77 0.96 2.23
CA ASN A 231 -17.91 -0.20 2.50
C ASN A 231 -16.84 0.07 3.56
N GLY A 232 -16.84 1.26 4.19
CA GLY A 232 -15.80 1.71 5.11
C GLY A 232 -14.39 1.72 4.52
N ARG A 233 -14.27 1.78 3.18
CA ARG A 233 -12.97 1.74 2.49
C ARG A 233 -12.39 3.14 2.41
N ARG A 234 -11.22 3.32 3.03
CA ARG A 234 -10.44 4.56 2.90
C ARG A 234 -9.91 4.74 1.46
N GLY A 235 -9.82 5.98 1.02
CA GLY A 235 -9.25 6.36 -0.26
C GLY A 235 -7.81 5.85 -0.46
N TRP A 236 -7.48 5.46 -1.69
CA TRP A 236 -6.14 4.99 -2.04
C TRP A 236 -5.16 6.16 -2.14
N GLY A 237 -3.92 5.92 -1.68
CA GLY A 237 -2.86 6.93 -1.80
C GLY A 237 -2.25 6.96 -3.20
N VAL A 238 -1.61 8.08 -3.56
CA VAL A 238 -1.03 8.37 -4.89
C VAL A 238 -0.25 7.17 -5.46
N THR A 239 0.70 6.65 -4.70
CA THR A 239 1.58 5.55 -5.12
C THR A 239 0.80 4.26 -5.42
N TYR A 240 -0.18 3.95 -4.58
CA TYR A 240 -0.99 2.74 -4.74
C TYR A 240 -1.96 2.87 -5.91
N THR A 241 -2.60 4.02 -6.06
CA THR A 241 -3.46 4.35 -7.21
C THR A 241 -2.69 4.22 -8.52
N ASN A 242 -1.50 4.83 -8.62
CA ASN A 242 -0.65 4.71 -9.82
C ASN A 242 -0.23 3.25 -10.08
N ALA A 243 0.06 2.47 -9.04
CA ALA A 243 0.36 1.04 -9.19
C ALA A 243 -0.85 0.24 -9.68
N GLN A 244 -2.07 0.63 -9.28
CA GLN A 244 -3.31 0.00 -9.74
C GLN A 244 -3.66 0.38 -11.18
N VAL A 245 -3.45 1.64 -11.58
CA VAL A 245 -3.55 2.06 -12.99
C VAL A 245 -2.57 1.27 -13.87
N ARG A 246 -1.29 1.15 -13.47
CA ARG A 246 -0.32 0.32 -14.20
C ARG A 246 -0.77 -1.15 -14.29
N ARG A 247 -1.36 -1.68 -13.22
CA ARG A 247 -1.90 -3.04 -13.22
C ARG A 247 -3.08 -3.20 -14.17
N LEU A 248 -3.98 -2.21 -14.23
CA LEU A 248 -5.07 -2.18 -15.19
C LEU A 248 -4.53 -2.17 -16.63
N CYS A 249 -3.56 -1.31 -16.94
CA CYS A 249 -2.91 -1.31 -18.25
C CYS A 249 -2.24 -2.64 -18.59
N ARG A 250 -1.76 -3.41 -17.60
CA ARG A 250 -1.25 -4.78 -17.81
C ARG A 250 -2.37 -5.79 -18.09
N ILE A 251 -3.54 -5.64 -17.49
CA ILE A 251 -4.73 -6.46 -17.82
C ILE A 251 -5.12 -6.21 -19.29
N PHE A 252 -5.15 -4.96 -19.73
CA PHE A 252 -5.42 -4.62 -21.14
C PHE A 252 -4.28 -5.02 -22.08
N LYS A 253 -3.02 -5.03 -21.63
CA LYS A 253 -1.90 -5.63 -22.39
C LYS A 253 -2.14 -7.11 -22.63
N TRP A 254 -2.53 -7.84 -21.58
CA TRP A 254 -2.86 -9.25 -21.69
C TRP A 254 -4.06 -9.46 -22.61
N ALA A 255 -5.10 -8.64 -22.49
CA ALA A 255 -6.29 -8.71 -23.33
C ALA A 255 -5.94 -8.56 -24.83
N ALA A 256 -5.12 -7.57 -25.17
CA ALA A 256 -4.65 -7.38 -26.54
C ALA A 256 -3.80 -8.54 -27.05
N ALA A 257 -2.93 -9.11 -26.19
CA ALA A 257 -2.13 -10.30 -26.52
C ALA A 257 -2.96 -11.58 -26.64
N GLN A 258 -4.24 -11.55 -26.28
CA GLN A 258 -5.20 -12.65 -26.45
C GLN A 258 -6.26 -12.31 -27.49
N GLU A 259 -6.06 -11.22 -28.26
CA GLU A 259 -6.97 -10.74 -29.31
C GLU A 259 -8.39 -10.43 -28.80
N LEU A 260 -8.54 -10.20 -27.49
CA LEU A 260 -9.82 -9.89 -26.86
C LEU A 260 -10.24 -8.42 -27.04
N VAL A 261 -9.26 -7.54 -27.28
CA VAL A 261 -9.43 -6.12 -27.56
C VAL A 261 -8.32 -5.67 -28.51
N SER A 262 -8.54 -4.59 -29.26
CA SER A 262 -7.48 -3.97 -30.07
C SER A 262 -6.32 -3.50 -29.20
N ALA A 263 -5.10 -3.58 -29.75
CA ALA A 263 -3.90 -3.04 -29.12
C ALA A 263 -3.99 -1.52 -28.86
N SER A 264 -4.78 -0.79 -29.65
CA SER A 264 -4.99 0.66 -29.50
C SER A 264 -5.55 1.03 -28.12
N VAL A 265 -6.47 0.22 -27.58
CA VAL A 265 -7.10 0.46 -26.28
C VAL A 265 -6.05 0.60 -25.18
N ARG A 266 -5.04 -0.28 -25.17
CA ARG A 266 -3.94 -0.17 -24.19
C ARG A 266 -3.13 1.12 -24.40
N VAL A 267 -2.82 1.46 -25.65
CA VAL A 267 -2.01 2.64 -25.99
C VAL A 267 -2.72 3.91 -25.51
N GLU A 268 -4.02 4.01 -25.76
CA GLU A 268 -4.85 5.12 -25.29
C GLU A 268 -4.85 5.21 -23.76
N LEU A 269 -5.01 4.09 -23.05
CA LEU A 269 -4.99 4.08 -21.58
C LEU A 269 -3.64 4.55 -20.99
N LEU A 270 -2.53 4.34 -21.70
CA LEU A 270 -1.21 4.83 -21.27
C LEU A 270 -1.06 6.35 -21.40
N ALA A 271 -1.90 7.02 -22.19
CA ALA A 271 -1.91 8.48 -22.29
C ALA A 271 -2.44 9.16 -21.01
N VAL A 272 -3.04 8.42 -20.09
CA VAL A 272 -3.48 8.97 -18.80
C VAL A 272 -2.28 9.17 -17.89
N ASP A 273 -1.92 10.44 -17.67
CA ASP A 273 -0.82 10.82 -16.78
C ASP A 273 -0.96 10.22 -15.37
N PRO A 274 0.13 9.77 -14.73
CA PRO A 274 0.08 9.33 -13.35
C PRO A 274 -0.28 10.49 -12.41
N LEU A 275 -0.95 10.18 -11.30
CA LEU A 275 -1.19 11.17 -10.24
C LEU A 275 0.14 11.65 -9.66
N LYS A 276 0.29 12.96 -9.50
CA LYS A 276 1.45 13.59 -8.87
C LYS A 276 1.11 14.04 -7.45
N PRO A 277 1.94 13.72 -6.44
CA PRO A 277 1.76 14.24 -5.08
C PRO A 277 1.59 15.76 -5.07
N GLY A 278 0.64 16.27 -4.29
CA GLY A 278 0.36 17.71 -4.18
C GLY A 278 -0.39 18.33 -5.37
N ARG A 279 -0.72 17.54 -6.40
CA ARG A 279 -1.55 17.98 -7.56
C ARG A 279 -2.87 17.22 -7.67
N CYS A 280 -3.26 16.49 -6.63
CA CYS A 280 -4.54 15.79 -6.53
C CYS A 280 -4.94 15.59 -5.07
N GLU A 281 -6.19 15.22 -4.83
CA GLU A 281 -6.77 14.96 -3.49
C GLU A 281 -6.28 13.65 -2.86
N ALA A 282 -5.58 12.81 -3.63
CA ALA A 282 -5.12 11.51 -3.14
C ALA A 282 -4.06 11.68 -2.06
N ARG A 283 -4.18 10.88 -0.99
CA ARG A 283 -3.22 10.89 0.12
C ARG A 283 -1.80 10.59 -0.37
N VAL A 284 -0.85 11.46 -0.01
CA VAL A 284 0.58 11.21 -0.24
C VAL A 284 1.07 10.18 0.77
N GLY A 285 1.77 9.15 0.29
CA GLY A 285 2.40 8.16 1.16
C GLY A 285 3.50 8.82 1.99
N ARG A 286 3.64 8.41 3.25
CA ARG A 286 4.77 8.86 4.08
C ARG A 286 6.07 8.25 3.56
N VAL A 287 7.12 9.06 3.50
CA VAL A 287 8.49 8.55 3.35
C VAL A 287 8.88 7.92 4.69
N VAL A 288 9.33 6.67 4.66
CA VAL A 288 9.79 5.96 5.86
C VAL A 288 11.24 6.35 6.11
N LYS A 289 11.49 7.00 7.25
CA LYS A 289 12.82 7.42 7.69
C LYS A 289 13.58 6.30 8.41
N PRO A 290 14.93 6.35 8.45
CA PRO A 290 15.71 5.51 9.37
C PRO A 290 15.24 5.75 10.82
N VAL A 291 15.40 4.73 11.66
CA VAL A 291 15.16 4.84 13.10
C VAL A 291 16.49 5.20 13.77
N PRO A 292 16.55 6.20 14.67
CA PRO A 292 17.79 6.50 15.40
C PRO A 292 18.26 5.28 16.21
N VAL A 293 19.58 5.06 16.27
CA VAL A 293 20.17 3.91 16.97
C VAL A 293 19.84 3.96 18.47
N GLU A 294 19.75 5.17 19.02
CA GLU A 294 19.42 5.43 20.42
C GLU A 294 18.00 4.94 20.76
N VAL A 295 17.04 5.19 19.87
CA VAL A 295 15.66 4.71 19.99
C VAL A 295 15.62 3.18 19.92
N VAL A 296 16.45 2.57 19.07
CA VAL A 296 16.56 1.11 19.01
C VAL A 296 17.10 0.57 20.33
N GLU A 297 18.24 1.08 20.82
CA GLU A 297 18.86 0.62 22.07
C GLU A 297 17.93 0.79 23.29
N GLN A 298 17.14 1.86 23.36
CA GLN A 298 16.12 2.04 24.41
C GLN A 298 15.01 0.98 24.39
N THR A 299 14.74 0.38 23.23
CA THR A 299 13.69 -0.66 23.09
C THR A 299 14.19 -2.08 23.31
N LEU A 300 15.49 -2.35 23.12
CA LEU A 300 16.06 -3.70 23.22
C LEU A 300 15.83 -4.39 24.58
N PRO A 301 15.91 -3.71 25.75
CA PRO A 301 15.67 -4.34 27.05
C PRO A 301 14.27 -4.94 27.21
N PHE A 302 13.30 -4.52 26.41
CA PHE A 302 11.92 -4.99 26.47
C PHE A 302 11.60 -6.10 25.45
N MET A 303 12.61 -6.58 24.73
CA MET A 303 12.50 -7.66 23.75
C MET A 303 12.94 -9.00 24.34
N ALA A 304 12.39 -10.09 23.83
CA ALA A 304 12.94 -11.42 24.11
C ALA A 304 14.32 -11.57 23.47
N SER A 305 15.19 -12.42 24.05
CA SER A 305 16.58 -12.59 23.60
C SER A 305 16.71 -12.84 22.09
N PRO A 306 15.94 -13.77 21.46
CA PRO A 306 16.01 -13.97 20.01
C PRO A 306 15.62 -12.73 19.18
N VAL A 307 14.66 -11.94 19.66
CA VAL A 307 14.18 -10.72 18.97
C VAL A 307 15.23 -9.62 19.06
N ALA A 308 15.83 -9.42 20.23
CA ALA A 308 16.90 -8.44 20.43
C ALA A 308 18.13 -8.78 19.58
N ALA A 309 18.51 -10.05 19.52
CA ALA A 309 19.60 -10.53 18.66
C ALA A 309 19.29 -10.28 17.18
N ALA A 310 18.09 -10.62 16.71
CA ALA A 310 17.67 -10.36 15.34
C ALA A 310 17.73 -8.85 14.98
N VAL A 311 17.31 -7.96 15.89
CA VAL A 311 17.42 -6.50 15.70
C VAL A 311 18.88 -6.07 15.56
N ARG A 312 19.76 -6.53 16.46
CA ARG A 312 21.19 -6.20 16.43
C ARG A 312 21.85 -6.68 15.13
N ILE A 313 21.60 -7.93 14.71
CA ILE A 313 22.12 -8.48 13.45
C ILE A 313 21.61 -7.69 12.26
N GLN A 314 20.31 -7.36 12.22
CA GLN A 314 19.73 -6.61 11.12
C GLN A 314 20.33 -5.21 11.00
N LEU A 315 20.60 -4.54 12.12
CA LEU A 315 21.27 -3.23 12.15
C LEU A 315 22.75 -3.33 11.72
N LEU A 316 23.46 -4.37 12.15
CA LEU A 316 24.88 -4.59 11.85
C LEU A 316 25.19 -5.06 10.43
N THR A 317 24.19 -5.56 9.70
CA THR A 317 24.36 -6.14 8.35
C THR A 317 23.51 -5.44 7.29
N GLY A 318 22.52 -4.65 7.71
CA GLY A 318 21.49 -4.12 6.84
C GLY A 318 20.62 -5.20 6.20
N ALA A 319 20.61 -6.44 6.67
CA ALA A 319 19.82 -7.53 6.10
C ALA A 319 18.30 -7.23 6.13
N ARG A 320 17.54 -7.91 5.26
CA ARG A 320 16.07 -7.90 5.36
C ARG A 320 15.62 -8.73 6.56
N PRO A 321 14.47 -8.44 7.18
CA PRO A 321 13.97 -9.21 8.31
C PRO A 321 13.97 -10.72 8.03
N ASP A 322 13.38 -11.16 6.91
CA ASP A 322 13.30 -12.60 6.59
C ASP A 322 14.67 -13.25 6.35
N GLU A 323 15.68 -12.49 5.92
CA GLU A 323 17.06 -13.00 5.73
C GLU A 323 17.70 -13.31 7.10
N VAL A 324 17.38 -12.53 8.14
CA VAL A 324 17.85 -12.77 9.52
C VAL A 324 17.01 -13.84 10.22
N LEU A 325 15.69 -13.76 10.11
CA LEU A 325 14.77 -14.64 10.83
C LEU A 325 14.80 -16.10 10.33
N SER A 326 15.38 -16.35 9.16
CA SER A 326 15.49 -17.68 8.58
C SER A 326 16.87 -18.32 8.77
N LEU A 327 17.78 -17.67 9.52
CA LEU A 327 19.11 -18.22 9.79
C LEU A 327 19.03 -19.54 10.55
N ARG A 328 19.87 -20.49 10.15
CA ARG A 328 20.15 -21.76 10.81
C ARG A 328 21.67 -21.96 10.89
N PRO A 329 22.21 -22.78 11.79
CA PRO A 329 23.65 -22.99 11.85
C PRO A 329 24.23 -23.51 10.52
N CYS A 330 23.52 -24.38 9.79
CA CYS A 330 23.98 -24.90 8.50
C CYS A 330 24.08 -23.85 7.38
N ASP A 331 23.46 -22.68 7.55
CA ASP A 331 23.52 -21.59 6.56
C ASP A 331 24.77 -20.69 6.76
N ILE A 332 25.56 -20.92 7.81
CA ILE A 332 26.65 -20.05 8.26
C ILE A 332 28.00 -20.75 8.07
N GLU A 333 28.83 -20.19 7.19
CA GLU A 333 30.23 -20.56 7.04
C GLU A 333 31.07 -19.81 8.06
N THR A 334 31.49 -20.51 9.12
CA THR A 334 32.25 -19.95 10.24
C THR A 334 33.76 -20.06 10.05
N ASP A 335 34.23 -20.99 9.22
CA ASP A 335 35.65 -21.24 8.96
C ASP A 335 36.13 -20.48 7.73
N ARG A 336 36.36 -19.18 7.90
CA ARG A 336 36.91 -18.31 6.86
C ARG A 336 38.21 -17.66 7.32
N GLN A 337 39.19 -17.64 6.42
CA GLN A 337 40.54 -17.11 6.69
C GLN A 337 40.56 -15.61 7.03
N ASP A 338 39.57 -14.86 6.56
CA ASP A 338 39.42 -13.42 6.83
C ASP A 338 38.76 -13.11 8.17
N GLY A 339 38.38 -14.13 8.95
CA GLY A 339 37.73 -13.97 10.26
C GLY A 339 36.30 -13.42 10.17
N VAL A 340 35.70 -13.37 8.98
CA VAL A 340 34.33 -12.91 8.75
C VAL A 340 33.47 -14.08 8.33
N TRP A 341 32.42 -14.40 9.10
CA TRP A 341 31.51 -15.48 8.70
C TRP A 341 30.67 -15.06 7.49
N ALA A 342 30.30 -16.01 6.65
CA ALA A 342 29.45 -15.79 5.49
C ALA A 342 28.15 -16.58 5.61
N VAL A 343 27.04 -15.96 5.25
CA VAL A 343 25.73 -16.61 5.18
C VAL A 343 25.23 -16.56 3.75
N ARG A 344 24.81 -17.72 3.24
CA ARG A 344 24.06 -17.83 1.98
C ARG A 344 22.61 -18.19 2.30
N PRO A 345 21.68 -17.22 2.34
CA PRO A 345 20.29 -17.52 2.64
C PRO A 345 19.72 -18.45 1.58
N GLY A 346 19.18 -19.61 1.98
CA GLY A 346 18.58 -20.57 1.04
C GLY A 346 17.40 -20.01 0.23
N ARG A 347 16.78 -18.91 0.69
CA ARG A 347 15.83 -18.11 -0.09
C ARG A 347 16.00 -16.63 0.19
N HIS A 348 15.89 -15.78 -0.85
CA HIS A 348 15.83 -14.33 -0.69
C HIS A 348 14.90 -13.65 -1.70
N LYS A 349 14.45 -12.43 -1.39
CA LYS A 349 13.39 -11.70 -2.12
C LYS A 349 13.66 -11.57 -3.63
N THR A 350 14.92 -11.47 -4.02
CA THR A 350 15.36 -11.23 -5.41
C THR A 350 15.95 -12.48 -6.07
N GLN A 351 15.76 -13.67 -5.48
CA GLN A 351 16.32 -14.92 -6.02
C GLN A 351 15.83 -15.22 -7.45
N TYR A 352 14.59 -14.83 -7.78
CA TYR A 352 14.04 -15.00 -9.13
C TYR A 352 14.72 -14.11 -10.17
N MET A 353 15.51 -13.11 -9.74
CA MET A 353 16.33 -12.28 -10.63
C MET A 353 17.71 -12.90 -10.91
N GLY A 354 18.01 -14.09 -10.37
CA GLY A 354 19.26 -14.81 -10.64
C GLY A 354 20.51 -14.22 -9.97
N HIS A 355 20.34 -13.42 -8.91
CA HIS A 355 21.47 -12.85 -8.17
C HIS A 355 21.69 -13.60 -6.87
N ASP A 356 22.92 -14.03 -6.61
CA ASP A 356 23.28 -14.57 -5.30
C ASP A 356 23.31 -13.46 -4.24
N ARG A 357 22.90 -13.81 -3.02
CA ARG A 357 22.98 -12.93 -1.87
C ARG A 357 23.81 -13.58 -0.79
N VAL A 358 24.95 -12.97 -0.46
CA VAL A 358 25.78 -13.35 0.69
C VAL A 358 25.66 -12.25 1.75
N LEU A 359 25.48 -12.64 3.01
CA LEU A 359 25.62 -11.74 4.16
C LEU A 359 26.96 -12.01 4.83
N PHE A 360 27.73 -10.97 5.05
CA PHE A 360 28.98 -11.06 5.80
C PHE A 360 28.73 -10.63 7.25
N LEU A 361 29.17 -11.47 8.18
CA LEU A 361 29.00 -11.26 9.61
C LEU A 361 30.36 -10.98 10.24
N GLY A 362 30.63 -9.69 10.49
CA GLY A 362 31.83 -9.28 11.21
C GLY A 362 31.77 -9.61 12.70
N PRO A 363 32.86 -9.38 13.47
CA PRO A 363 33.00 -9.84 14.85
C PRO A 363 31.85 -9.45 15.79
N LYS A 364 31.29 -8.25 15.64
CA LYS A 364 30.12 -7.81 16.44
C LYS A 364 28.87 -8.65 16.18
N ALA A 365 28.65 -9.04 14.91
CA ALA A 365 27.52 -9.89 14.55
C ALA A 365 27.75 -11.34 15.02
N GLN A 366 28.99 -11.83 14.94
CA GLN A 366 29.38 -13.15 15.44
C GLN A 366 29.14 -13.26 16.95
N ALA A 367 29.54 -12.25 17.74
CA ALA A 367 29.31 -12.21 19.18
C ALA A 367 27.80 -12.23 19.55
N VAL A 368 26.95 -11.61 18.72
CA VAL A 368 25.50 -11.63 18.91
C VAL A 368 24.90 -13.00 18.57
N LEU A 369 25.42 -13.68 17.53
CA LEU A 369 24.92 -14.99 17.12
C LEU A 369 25.45 -16.14 17.98
N GLY A 370 26.65 -16.02 18.55
CA GLY A 370 27.32 -17.09 19.31
C GLY A 370 26.41 -17.86 20.26
N PRO A 371 25.62 -17.19 21.13
CA PRO A 371 24.70 -17.87 22.07
C PRO A 371 23.59 -18.70 21.42
N PHE A 372 23.31 -18.52 20.13
CA PHE A 372 22.24 -19.21 19.41
C PHE A 372 22.74 -20.40 18.58
N LEU A 373 24.05 -20.57 18.42
CA LEU A 373 24.64 -21.56 17.51
C LEU A 373 24.73 -22.98 18.09
N ASP A 374 24.67 -23.12 19.42
CA ASP A 374 24.70 -24.43 20.08
C ASP A 374 23.33 -25.12 19.97
N ARG A 375 23.04 -25.65 18.77
CA ARG A 375 21.81 -26.37 18.43
C ARG A 375 21.99 -27.22 17.17
N PRO A 376 21.05 -28.13 16.86
CA PRO A 376 21.09 -28.90 15.62
C PRO A 376 21.18 -28.00 14.37
N ALA A 377 21.98 -28.43 13.40
CA ALA A 377 22.38 -27.60 12.26
C ALA A 377 21.21 -27.10 11.40
N THR A 378 20.08 -27.81 11.40
CA THR A 378 18.89 -27.49 10.60
C THR A 378 17.84 -26.66 11.35
N GLU A 379 18.00 -26.43 12.65
CA GLU A 379 17.06 -25.66 13.45
C GLU A 379 17.28 -24.15 13.30
N TYR A 380 16.18 -23.39 13.32
CA TYR A 380 16.24 -21.94 13.21
C TYR A 380 16.83 -21.31 14.47
N LEU A 381 17.67 -20.28 14.30
CA LEU A 381 18.29 -19.57 15.42
C LEU A 381 17.29 -18.74 16.25
N PHE A 382 16.18 -18.31 15.63
CA PHE A 382 15.24 -17.36 16.25
C PHE A 382 13.84 -17.95 16.37
N SER A 383 13.62 -18.74 17.44
CA SER A 383 12.36 -19.43 17.72
C SER A 383 11.46 -18.68 18.72
N PRO A 384 10.20 -18.36 18.36
CA PRO A 384 9.20 -17.82 19.27
C PRO A 384 8.80 -18.82 20.36
N ALA A 385 8.90 -20.12 20.10
CA ALA A 385 8.56 -21.16 21.07
C ALA A 385 9.56 -21.14 22.23
N GLU A 386 10.85 -21.07 21.91
CA GLU A 386 11.93 -20.94 22.91
C GLU A 386 11.80 -19.64 23.69
N ALA A 387 11.60 -18.51 23.01
CA ALA A 387 11.38 -17.21 23.68
C ALA A 387 10.17 -17.24 24.63
N ASP A 388 9.09 -17.94 24.27
CA ASP A 388 7.92 -18.10 25.12
C ASP A 388 8.21 -19.00 26.34
N ALA A 389 8.97 -20.08 26.13
CA ALA A 389 9.42 -21.00 27.18
C ALA A 389 10.34 -20.29 28.19
N GLU A 390 11.35 -19.57 27.72
CA GLU A 390 12.24 -18.73 28.54
C GLU A 390 11.44 -17.72 29.36
N ARG A 391 10.50 -17.01 28.72
CA ARG A 391 9.64 -16.04 29.42
C ARG A 391 8.78 -16.72 30.50
N ARG A 392 8.26 -17.92 30.24
CA ARG A 392 7.47 -18.68 31.23
C ARG A 392 8.36 -19.13 32.39
N ALA A 393 9.56 -19.63 32.11
CA ALA A 393 10.54 -20.03 33.13
C ALA A 393 10.94 -18.83 34.00
N ALA A 394 11.28 -17.69 33.40
CA ALA A 394 11.61 -16.46 34.12
C ALA A 394 10.44 -15.97 35.01
N ARG A 395 9.20 -16.03 34.51
CA ARG A 395 8.01 -15.69 35.33
C ARG A 395 7.77 -16.68 36.47
N ALA A 396 8.03 -17.97 36.24
CA ALA A 396 7.93 -18.98 37.28
C ALA A 396 9.00 -18.78 38.36
N ALA A 397 10.24 -18.44 37.97
CA ALA A 397 11.32 -18.11 38.90
C ALA A 397 11.06 -16.81 39.68
N ALA A 398 10.50 -15.78 39.03
CA ALA A 398 10.14 -14.51 39.67
C ALA A 398 8.80 -14.55 40.45
N ARG A 399 8.20 -15.74 40.58
CA ARG A 399 6.90 -15.92 41.23
C ARG A 399 7.02 -15.62 42.73
N LYS A 400 6.23 -14.66 43.22
CA LYS A 400 6.13 -14.33 44.65
C LYS A 400 5.11 -15.20 45.40
N THR A 401 4.03 -15.61 44.73
CA THR A 401 2.98 -16.44 45.33
C THR A 401 3.52 -17.85 45.57
N PRO A 402 3.37 -18.44 46.77
CA PRO A 402 3.77 -19.83 47.02
C PRO A 402 3.16 -20.82 46.02
N LEU A 403 3.82 -21.97 45.82
CA LEU A 403 3.31 -23.05 44.94
C LEU A 403 2.02 -23.69 45.47
N SER A 404 1.75 -23.57 46.78
CA SER A 404 0.52 -24.01 47.43
C SER A 404 -0.69 -23.15 47.10
N CYS A 405 -0.51 -21.91 46.59
CA CYS A 405 -1.60 -20.96 46.38
C CYS A 405 -1.77 -20.59 44.90
N GLY A 406 -3.02 -20.56 44.42
CA GLY A 406 -3.35 -20.12 43.05
C GLY A 406 -2.92 -21.10 41.94
N ASN A 407 -2.92 -20.62 40.69
CA ASN A 407 -2.57 -21.44 39.53
C ASN A 407 -1.10 -21.87 39.56
N ARG A 408 -0.83 -23.17 39.35
CA ARG A 408 0.54 -23.70 39.21
C ARG A 408 1.05 -23.47 37.78
N ALA A 409 2.37 -23.56 37.59
CA ALA A 409 2.95 -23.50 36.26
C ALA A 409 2.35 -24.61 35.38
N GLY A 410 1.89 -24.27 34.18
CA GLY A 410 1.30 -25.22 33.24
C GLY A 410 -0.19 -25.56 33.45
N THR A 411 -0.81 -25.22 34.59
CA THR A 411 -2.21 -25.63 34.86
C THR A 411 -3.26 -24.74 34.20
N ASN A 412 -2.93 -23.48 33.91
CA ASN A 412 -3.81 -22.56 33.18
C ASN A 412 -3.38 -22.43 31.71
N CYS A 413 -3.19 -23.59 31.07
CA CYS A 413 -2.91 -23.73 29.66
C CYS A 413 -4.13 -24.33 28.98
N LYS A 414 -4.49 -23.83 27.80
CA LYS A 414 -5.50 -24.49 26.97
C LYS A 414 -4.86 -25.72 26.33
N ALA A 415 -5.48 -26.89 26.46
CA ALA A 415 -5.01 -28.13 25.84
C ALA A 415 -4.86 -27.97 24.31
N GLU A 416 -5.86 -27.34 23.67
CA GLU A 416 -5.85 -27.06 22.23
C GLU A 416 -5.90 -25.55 21.98
N PRO A 417 -4.74 -24.86 21.98
CA PRO A 417 -4.70 -23.43 21.72
C PRO A 417 -4.98 -23.15 20.24
N LYS A 418 -5.87 -22.19 19.96
CA LYS A 418 -6.15 -21.73 18.57
C LYS A 418 -4.93 -21.22 17.79
N LYS A 419 -3.82 -20.92 18.50
CA LYS A 419 -2.56 -20.45 17.92
C LYS A 419 -1.41 -21.02 18.73
N THR A 420 -0.49 -21.69 18.05
CA THR A 420 0.79 -22.16 18.60
C THR A 420 1.90 -21.22 18.16
N ALA A 421 3.01 -21.24 18.90
CA ALA A 421 4.24 -20.59 18.45
C ALA A 421 4.78 -21.36 17.23
N GLY A 422 5.24 -20.64 16.21
CA GLY A 422 5.92 -21.27 15.08
C GLY A 422 7.36 -21.66 15.42
N GLU A 423 7.99 -22.45 14.57
CA GLU A 423 9.40 -22.88 14.68
C GLU A 423 10.39 -21.70 14.57
N ARG A 424 9.99 -20.63 13.88
CA ARG A 424 10.75 -19.39 13.75
C ARG A 424 9.86 -18.16 13.81
N TYR A 425 10.46 -17.01 14.11
CA TYR A 425 9.80 -15.74 13.91
C TYR A 425 9.57 -15.53 12.41
N ASP A 426 8.39 -15.02 12.07
CA ASP A 426 8.10 -14.53 10.74
C ASP A 426 8.13 -12.99 10.77
N ALA A 427 8.14 -12.34 9.61
CA ALA A 427 8.17 -10.88 9.55
C ALA A 427 7.04 -10.22 10.36
N ARG A 428 5.87 -10.86 10.49
CA ARG A 428 4.71 -10.31 11.20
C ARG A 428 4.83 -10.47 12.72
N SER A 429 5.24 -11.63 13.21
CA SER A 429 5.46 -11.88 14.63
C SER A 429 6.64 -11.07 15.14
N TYR A 430 7.71 -10.94 14.34
CA TYR A 430 8.83 -10.05 14.62
C TYR A 430 8.41 -8.57 14.67
N TYR A 431 7.66 -8.10 13.66
CA TYR A 431 7.11 -6.74 13.66
C TYR A 431 6.27 -6.45 14.92
N ARG A 432 5.42 -7.39 15.33
CA ARG A 432 4.61 -7.25 16.55
C ARG A 432 5.46 -7.23 17.83
N ALA A 433 6.50 -8.06 17.91
CA ALA A 433 7.40 -8.08 19.05
C ALA A 433 8.08 -6.71 19.24
N VAL A 434 8.56 -6.11 18.15
CA VAL A 434 9.12 -4.75 18.16
C VAL A 434 8.08 -3.71 18.61
N GLN A 435 6.84 -3.78 18.11
CA GLN A 435 5.79 -2.86 18.54
C GLN A 435 5.45 -2.97 20.02
N TYR A 436 5.45 -4.19 20.58
CA TYR A 436 5.22 -4.39 22.00
C TYR A 436 6.37 -3.84 22.85
N ALA A 437 7.62 -4.02 22.41
CA ALA A 437 8.76 -3.41 23.08
C ALA A 437 8.70 -1.88 23.04
N CYS A 438 8.33 -1.28 21.90
CA CYS A 438 8.11 0.17 21.80
C CYS A 438 7.00 0.67 22.73
N ASP A 439 5.88 -0.06 22.84
CA ASP A 439 4.78 0.34 23.74
C ASP A 439 5.19 0.35 25.21
N VAL A 440 6.17 -0.49 25.60
CA VAL A 440 6.69 -0.54 26.96
C VAL A 440 7.78 0.51 27.18
N ALA A 441 8.66 0.72 26.19
CA ALA A 441 9.71 1.73 26.26
C ALA A 441 9.17 3.16 26.23
N PHE A 442 8.09 3.39 25.47
CA PHE A 442 7.51 4.71 25.21
C PHE A 442 6.00 4.71 25.55
N PRO A 443 5.64 4.49 26.82
CA PRO A 443 4.25 4.45 27.22
C PRO A 443 3.60 5.83 27.01
N PRO A 444 2.38 5.90 26.46
CA PRO A 444 1.68 7.17 26.31
C PRO A 444 1.33 7.75 27.68
N ALA A 445 1.34 9.07 27.81
CA ALA A 445 0.91 9.76 29.02
C ALA A 445 -0.62 9.66 29.24
N PRO A 446 -1.13 9.85 30.46
CA PRO A 446 -2.55 10.08 30.69
C PRO A 446 -3.05 11.26 29.83
N PRO A 447 -4.29 11.21 29.27
CA PRO A 447 -5.33 10.21 29.48
C PRO A 447 -5.23 8.95 28.58
N LEU A 448 -4.23 8.88 27.69
CA LEU A 448 -4.06 7.79 26.73
C LEU A 448 -3.53 6.51 27.36
N ALA A 449 -2.71 6.63 28.40
CA ALA A 449 -2.21 5.52 29.21
C ALA A 449 -3.32 4.59 29.70
N LYS A 450 -2.99 3.30 29.78
CA LYS A 450 -3.81 2.33 30.51
C LYS A 450 -3.65 2.58 32.01
N ARG A 451 -4.75 2.68 32.74
CA ARG A 451 -4.74 2.82 34.20
C ARG A 451 -4.49 1.48 34.89
N ASP A 452 -4.08 1.55 36.15
CA ASP A 452 -3.79 0.36 36.95
C ASP A 452 -5.05 -0.42 37.35
N ASP A 453 -6.14 0.30 37.59
CA ASP A 453 -7.46 -0.21 38.00
C ASP A 453 -8.31 -0.76 36.85
N GLU A 454 -7.88 -0.62 35.59
CA GLU A 454 -8.62 -1.09 34.43
C GLU A 454 -7.97 -2.29 33.73
N THR A 455 -8.77 -3.11 33.09
CA THR A 455 -8.31 -4.16 32.17
C THR A 455 -7.98 -3.56 30.79
N ARG A 456 -7.26 -4.32 29.94
CA ARG A 456 -6.99 -3.89 28.56
C ARG A 456 -8.26 -3.66 27.74
N GLU A 457 -9.33 -4.38 28.04
CA GLU A 457 -10.61 -4.22 27.35
C GLU A 457 -11.33 -2.95 27.82
N GLN A 458 -11.39 -2.72 29.13
CA GLN A 458 -11.95 -1.49 29.71
C GLN A 458 -11.19 -0.26 29.20
N TRP A 459 -9.86 -0.31 29.15
CA TRP A 459 -9.03 0.75 28.57
C TRP A 459 -9.41 1.08 27.12
N ARG A 460 -9.53 0.06 26.26
CA ARG A 460 -9.92 0.25 24.86
C ARG A 460 -11.34 0.82 24.74
N ARG A 461 -12.26 0.34 25.58
CA ARG A 461 -13.65 0.82 25.62
C ARG A 461 -13.71 2.28 26.05
N ARG A 462 -12.92 2.66 27.06
CA ARG A 462 -12.77 4.05 27.52
C ARG A 462 -12.26 4.95 26.40
N LEU A 463 -11.18 4.58 25.72
CA LEU A 463 -10.63 5.36 24.60
C LEU A 463 -11.62 5.49 23.43
N ALA A 464 -12.37 4.43 23.13
CA ALA A 464 -13.41 4.48 22.09
C ALA A 464 -14.56 5.43 22.50
N LYS A 465 -15.03 5.33 23.75
CA LYS A 465 -16.12 6.17 24.28
C LYS A 465 -15.72 7.65 24.35
N THR A 466 -14.46 7.94 24.65
CA THR A 466 -13.93 9.31 24.81
C THR A 466 -13.35 9.90 23.52
N GLY A 467 -13.36 9.17 22.40
CA GLY A 467 -12.78 9.64 21.13
C GLY A 467 -11.25 9.61 21.06
N LEU A 468 -10.55 9.31 22.15
CA LEU A 468 -9.08 9.33 22.27
C LEU A 468 -8.34 8.21 21.52
N LYS A 469 -9.06 7.33 20.82
CA LYS A 469 -8.44 6.24 20.06
C LYS A 469 -7.53 6.76 18.95
N ALA A 470 -7.94 7.83 18.25
CA ALA A 470 -7.16 8.42 17.17
C ALA A 470 -5.83 9.01 17.70
N ASP A 471 -5.87 9.62 18.88
CA ASP A 471 -4.69 10.21 19.54
C ASP A 471 -3.72 9.13 19.99
N LEU A 472 -4.22 8.00 20.53
CA LEU A 472 -3.36 6.85 20.85
C LEU A 472 -2.72 6.26 19.58
N ASP A 473 -3.47 6.16 18.48
CA ASP A 473 -2.94 5.66 17.22
C ASP A 473 -1.90 6.62 16.62
N ALA A 474 -2.07 7.94 16.79
CA ALA A 474 -1.07 8.95 16.44
C ALA A 474 0.18 8.84 17.31
N TRP A 475 0.04 8.76 18.64
CA TRP A 475 1.16 8.55 19.56
C TRP A 475 1.98 7.31 19.17
N ARG A 476 1.31 6.18 18.98
CA ARG A 476 1.95 4.93 18.55
C ARG A 476 2.63 5.05 17.20
N LYS A 477 2.08 5.82 16.28
CA LYS A 477 2.67 6.03 14.96
C LYS A 477 3.99 6.79 15.05
N ASP A 478 4.13 7.68 16.02
CA ASP A 478 5.32 8.53 16.20
C ASP A 478 6.39 7.87 17.09
N HIS A 479 5.98 7.02 18.04
CA HIS A 479 6.88 6.39 19.01
C HIS A 479 7.24 4.92 18.68
N ARG A 480 6.53 4.27 17.75
CA ARG A 480 6.90 2.92 17.31
C ARG A 480 7.73 2.98 16.05
N TRP A 481 8.80 2.20 16.04
CA TRP A 481 9.53 1.86 14.84
C TRP A 481 9.22 0.44 14.37
N PHE A 482 9.71 0.07 13.19
CA PHE A 482 9.50 -1.26 12.62
C PHE A 482 10.77 -1.83 11.95
N PRO A 483 10.93 -3.16 11.90
CA PRO A 483 12.18 -3.80 11.49
C PRO A 483 12.77 -3.35 10.16
N TYR A 484 11.95 -3.01 9.16
CA TYR A 484 12.47 -2.54 7.88
C TYR A 484 13.23 -1.21 7.99
N GLN A 485 12.98 -0.37 9.02
CA GLN A 485 13.74 0.85 9.27
C GLN A 485 15.17 0.58 9.70
N LEU A 486 15.48 -0.59 10.29
CA LEU A 486 16.85 -0.96 10.68
C LEU A 486 17.76 -1.02 9.45
N ARG A 487 17.25 -1.55 8.33
CA ARG A 487 17.98 -1.57 7.06
C ARG A 487 18.25 -0.18 6.51
N HIS A 488 17.30 0.76 6.66
CA HIS A 488 17.53 2.17 6.30
C HIS A 488 18.60 2.81 7.19
N THR A 489 18.56 2.48 8.48
CA THR A 489 19.52 2.97 9.48
C THR A 489 20.93 2.47 9.15
N ALA A 490 21.10 1.16 8.94
CA ALA A 490 22.34 0.55 8.51
C ALA A 490 22.88 1.19 7.22
N ALA A 491 22.02 1.35 6.19
CA ALA A 491 22.40 1.99 4.93
C ALA A 491 22.91 3.42 5.12
N THR A 492 22.25 4.18 6.02
CA THR A 492 22.61 5.56 6.35
C THR A 492 23.97 5.61 7.05
N LEU A 493 24.21 4.71 8.02
CA LEU A 493 25.48 4.60 8.73
C LEU A 493 26.62 4.26 7.77
N TYR A 494 26.47 3.21 6.95
CA TYR A 494 27.50 2.86 5.96
C TYR A 494 27.73 3.94 4.92
N ARG A 495 26.68 4.64 4.48
CA ARG A 495 26.82 5.74 3.52
C ARG A 495 27.64 6.89 4.12
N ARG A 496 27.37 7.23 5.39
CA ARG A 496 28.08 8.27 6.12
C ARG A 496 29.56 7.92 6.26
N GLU A 497 29.85 6.68 6.65
CA GLU A 497 31.21 6.23 7.00
C GLU A 497 32.05 5.78 5.80
N HIS A 498 31.43 5.14 4.80
CA HIS A 498 32.12 4.46 3.70
C HIS A 498 31.66 4.89 2.29
N GLY A 499 30.67 5.79 2.19
CA GLY A 499 30.15 6.28 0.92
C GLY A 499 29.03 5.42 0.32
N LEU A 500 28.45 5.92 -0.77
CA LEU A 500 27.23 5.37 -1.36
C LEU A 500 27.44 3.99 -2.00
N GLU A 501 28.60 3.77 -2.64
CA GLU A 501 28.93 2.52 -3.31
C GLU A 501 29.10 1.37 -2.32
N ALA A 502 29.90 1.58 -1.26
CA ALA A 502 30.06 0.60 -0.18
C ALA A 502 28.71 0.24 0.46
N SER A 503 27.88 1.24 0.76
CA SER A 503 26.52 1.01 1.27
C SER A 503 25.68 0.17 0.29
N ALA A 504 25.71 0.48 -1.02
CA ALA A 504 24.99 -0.30 -2.02
C ALA A 504 25.45 -1.76 -2.11
N LEU A 505 26.77 -2.01 -2.02
CA LEU A 505 27.36 -3.34 -2.02
C LEU A 505 26.94 -4.15 -0.78
N VAL A 506 27.08 -3.58 0.42
CA VAL A 506 26.69 -4.27 1.68
C VAL A 506 25.20 -4.61 1.68
N LEU A 507 24.36 -3.70 1.18
CA LEU A 507 22.93 -3.96 1.09
C LEU A 507 22.55 -4.92 -0.05
N GLY A 508 23.45 -5.25 -0.96
CA GLY A 508 23.17 -6.08 -2.14
C GLY A 508 22.12 -5.44 -3.05
N HIS A 509 22.29 -4.16 -3.35
CA HIS A 509 21.46 -3.44 -4.30
C HIS A 509 22.03 -3.54 -5.70
N ALA A 510 21.17 -3.82 -6.69
CA ALA A 510 21.57 -3.92 -8.10
C ALA A 510 22.15 -2.62 -8.69
N SER A 511 21.88 -1.46 -8.06
CA SER A 511 22.54 -0.21 -8.42
C SER A 511 22.56 0.77 -7.25
N ALA A 512 23.55 1.66 -7.24
CA ALA A 512 23.68 2.75 -6.28
C ALA A 512 22.47 3.71 -6.31
N ARG A 513 21.78 3.83 -7.46
CA ARG A 513 20.53 4.61 -7.60
C ARG A 513 19.41 4.11 -6.70
N VAL A 514 19.32 2.80 -6.44
CA VAL A 514 18.32 2.25 -5.50
C VAL A 514 18.66 2.66 -4.07
N THR A 515 19.95 2.66 -3.72
CA THR A 515 20.41 3.12 -2.40
C THR A 515 20.14 4.61 -2.22
N ASP A 516 20.39 5.43 -3.24
CA ASP A 516 20.13 6.86 -3.19
C ASP A 516 18.62 7.17 -3.14
N ALA A 517 17.80 6.54 -3.99
CA ALA A 517 16.36 6.77 -4.02
C ALA A 517 15.59 6.29 -2.77
N VAL A 518 16.13 5.31 -2.04
CA VAL A 518 15.44 4.68 -0.88
C VAL A 518 15.96 5.19 0.46
N TYR A 519 17.22 5.66 0.54
CA TYR A 519 17.87 6.02 1.81
C TYR A 519 18.42 7.46 1.86
N ALA A 520 18.01 8.33 0.93
CA ALA A 520 18.43 9.72 0.89
C ALA A 520 17.84 10.55 2.05
N GLU A 521 18.57 10.61 3.15
CA GLU A 521 18.82 11.92 3.76
C GLU A 521 20.18 12.38 3.26
N ARG A 522 20.23 13.57 2.62
CA ARG A 522 21.51 14.21 2.26
C ARG A 522 22.23 14.51 3.57
N ASP A 523 23.46 14.04 3.71
CA ASP A 523 24.27 14.34 4.87
C ASP A 523 24.66 15.82 4.85
N GLN A 524 23.81 16.65 5.44
CA GLN A 524 24.02 18.10 5.56
C GLN A 524 25.30 18.40 6.32
N THR A 525 25.75 17.51 7.21
CA THR A 525 27.03 17.64 7.92
C THR A 525 28.19 17.59 6.94
N LYS A 526 28.15 16.63 6.01
CA LYS A 526 29.16 16.48 4.97
C LYS A 526 29.11 17.64 3.97
N VAL A 527 27.92 18.14 3.64
CA VAL A 527 27.78 19.38 2.85
C VAL A 527 28.42 20.56 3.59
N ALA A 528 28.13 20.76 4.87
CA ALA A 528 28.71 21.83 5.67
C ALA A 528 30.24 21.68 5.81
N GLU A 529 30.75 20.47 6.00
CA GLU A 529 32.19 20.19 6.03
C GLU A 529 32.87 20.51 4.70
N ILE A 530 32.26 20.12 3.58
CA ILE A 530 32.75 20.46 2.24
C ILE A 530 32.74 21.98 2.06
N MET A 531 31.64 22.67 2.37
CA MET A 531 31.57 24.13 2.25
C MET A 531 32.62 24.82 3.14
N ARG A 532 32.80 24.38 4.39
CA ARG A 532 33.88 24.89 5.26
C ARG A 532 35.28 24.68 4.67
N ARG A 533 35.50 23.59 3.93
CA ARG A 533 36.81 23.30 3.30
C ARG A 533 37.03 24.10 2.02
N VAL A 534 35.96 24.41 1.28
CA VAL A 534 36.03 25.07 -0.02
C VAL A 534 35.97 26.60 0.11
N GLY A 535 35.49 27.12 1.25
CA GLY A 535 35.39 28.55 1.55
C GLY A 535 33.95 29.01 1.56
#